data_AF-A0AAC9FNA4-F1
#
_entry.id   AF-A0AAC9FNA4-F1
#
_cell.length_a   1.000
_cell.length_b   1.000
_cell.length_c   1.000
_cell.angle_alpha   90.00
_cell.angle_beta   90.00
_cell.angle_gamma   90.00
#
_symmetry.space_group_name_H-M   'P 1'
#
loop_
_entity.id
_entity.type
_entity.pdbx_description
1 polymer ?
#
loop_
_entity_poly.entity_id
_entity_poly.type
_entity_poly.pdbx_seq_one_letter_code
_entity_poly.pdbx_strand_id
1 'polypeptide(L)'
;MHHGHCTYYLNSRLTFEIVKQLVDDIVLVTEDDIRHSMVDLIQRNKVITEGAGALASAALLSGKLKHYVEGKKTVSIISGGNIDLTRIAEIIEQNNIRQFSL
;
A
#
# COMPACT_ATOMS: atom_id res chain seq x y z
N MET A 1 30.20 -28.83 1.62
CA MET A 1 30.29 -27.56 0.87
C MET A 1 29.46 -27.78 -0.40
N HIS A 2 28.25 -27.25 -0.60
CA HIS A 2 27.81 -25.86 -0.55
C HIS A 2 26.40 -25.73 0.07
N HIS A 3 26.32 -25.01 1.19
CA HIS A 3 25.11 -24.34 1.65
C HIS A 3 25.11 -22.94 1.05
N GLY A 4 23.97 -22.44 0.54
CA GLY A 4 23.79 -20.98 0.41
C GLY A 4 22.97 -20.38 -0.72
N HIS A 5 22.40 -21.14 -1.67
CA HIS A 5 21.78 -20.52 -2.87
C HIS A 5 20.32 -20.92 -3.19
N CYS A 6 19.63 -21.68 -2.33
CA CYS A 6 18.33 -22.31 -2.69
C CYS A 6 17.11 -21.89 -1.83
N THR A 7 17.16 -20.81 -1.05
CA THR A 7 16.01 -20.40 -0.20
C THR A 7 15.11 -19.33 -0.81
N TYR A 8 15.57 -18.56 -1.79
CA TYR A 8 14.76 -17.49 -2.41
C TYR A 8 13.75 -18.01 -3.46
N TYR A 9 14.11 -19.00 -4.28
CA TYR A 9 13.22 -19.51 -5.34
C TYR A 9 12.09 -20.41 -4.84
N LEU A 10 12.28 -21.11 -3.71
CA LEU A 10 11.27 -22.00 -3.13
C LEU A 10 10.13 -21.23 -2.46
N ASN A 11 10.41 -20.06 -1.87
CA ASN A 11 9.41 -19.29 -1.13
C ASN A 11 8.41 -18.58 -2.06
N SER A 12 8.90 -18.02 -3.17
CA SER A 12 8.04 -17.31 -4.14
C SER A 12 7.03 -18.23 -4.83
N ARG A 13 7.37 -19.51 -5.09
CA ARG A 13 6.42 -20.46 -5.68
C ARG A 13 5.28 -20.79 -4.72
N LEU A 14 5.58 -20.96 -3.43
CA LEU A 14 4.57 -21.22 -2.42
C LEU A 14 3.59 -20.04 -2.29
N THR A 15 4.10 -18.82 -2.14
CA THR A 15 3.25 -17.63 -2.01
C THR A 15 2.43 -17.38 -3.27
N PHE A 16 3.00 -17.58 -4.45
CA PHE A 16 2.29 -17.45 -5.72
C PHE A 16 1.12 -18.43 -5.83
N GLU A 17 1.33 -19.71 -5.51
CA GLU A 17 0.26 -20.71 -5.56
C GLU A 17 -0.84 -20.45 -4.53
N ILE A 18 -0.48 -19.98 -3.32
CA ILE A 18 -1.47 -19.58 -2.30
C ILE A 18 -2.29 -18.38 -2.79
N VAL A 19 -1.64 -17.33 -3.31
CA VAL A 19 -2.33 -16.15 -3.84
C VAL A 19 -3.26 -16.53 -4.97
N LYS A 20 -2.79 -17.37 -5.91
CA LYS A 20 -3.60 -17.84 -7.04
C LYS A 20 -4.86 -18.61 -6.61
N GLN A 21 -4.84 -19.27 -5.45
CA GLN A 21 -5.98 -20.04 -4.93
C GLN A 21 -6.90 -19.24 -4.02
N LEU A 22 -6.37 -18.27 -3.26
CA LEU A 22 -7.10 -17.61 -2.17
C LEU A 22 -7.46 -16.14 -2.44
N VAL A 23 -6.78 -15.46 -3.37
CA VAL A 23 -7.05 -14.04 -3.66
C VAL A 23 -8.13 -13.93 -4.72
N ASP A 24 -9.21 -13.21 -4.38
CA ASP A 24 -10.34 -12.99 -5.29
C ASP A 24 -10.04 -12.00 -6.41
N ASP A 25 -9.22 -10.97 -6.16
CA ASP A 25 -8.89 -9.93 -7.13
C ASP A 25 -7.57 -9.21 -6.81
N ILE A 26 -6.96 -8.63 -7.84
CA ILE A 26 -5.74 -7.81 -7.76
C ILE A 26 -6.04 -6.42 -8.31
N VAL A 27 -5.96 -5.41 -7.45
CA VAL A 27 -6.20 -4.01 -7.84
C VAL A 27 -4.89 -3.25 -7.92
N LEU A 28 -4.74 -2.47 -9.00
CA LEU A 28 -3.60 -1.59 -9.21
C LEU A 28 -3.89 -0.17 -8.73
N VAL A 29 -2.92 0.41 -8.04
CA VAL A 29 -2.93 1.79 -7.56
C VAL A 29 -1.80 2.58 -8.20
N THR A 30 -2.03 3.86 -8.43
CA THR A 30 -1.01 4.77 -8.95
C THR A 30 -0.12 5.30 -7.82
N GLU A 31 1.02 5.89 -8.16
CA GLU A 31 1.85 6.58 -7.16
C GLU A 31 1.09 7.74 -6.49
N ASP A 32 0.16 8.38 -7.22
CA ASP A 32 -0.70 9.43 -6.67
C ASP A 32 -1.70 8.87 -5.65
N ASP A 33 -2.31 7.71 -5.93
CA ASP A 33 -3.18 7.00 -4.97
C ASP A 33 -2.39 6.67 -3.68
N ILE A 34 -1.15 6.20 -3.82
CA ILE A 34 -0.26 5.88 -2.69
C ILE A 34 0.05 7.15 -1.89
N ARG A 35 0.44 8.24 -2.55
CA ARG A 35 0.77 9.51 -1.89
C ARG A 35 -0.43 10.07 -1.14
N HIS A 36 -1.60 10.07 -1.75
CA HIS A 36 -2.83 10.50 -1.11
C HIS A 36 -3.14 9.65 0.12
N SER A 37 -3.01 8.32 0.01
CA SER A 37 -3.21 7.43 1.15
C SER A 37 -2.23 7.66 2.29
N MET A 38 -0.96 7.91 1.99
CA MET A 38 0.04 8.21 3.02
C MET A 38 -0.32 9.47 3.78
N VAL A 39 -0.71 10.55 3.08
CA VAL A 39 -1.13 11.80 3.70
C VAL A 39 -2.42 11.60 4.51
N ASP A 40 -3.39 10.85 3.99
CA ASP A 40 -4.65 10.57 4.68
C ASP A 40 -4.43 9.81 6.00
N LEU A 41 -3.59 8.78 5.97
CA LEU A 41 -3.20 8.00 7.17
C LEU A 41 -2.51 8.88 8.23
N ILE A 42 -1.66 9.82 7.81
CA ILE A 42 -1.03 10.77 8.73
C ILE A 42 -2.06 11.74 9.30
N GLN A 43 -2.94 12.31 8.47
CA GLN A 43 -3.87 13.35 8.87
C GLN A 43 -5.00 12.80 9.76
N ARG A 44 -5.62 11.69 9.38
CA ARG A 44 -6.81 11.12 10.02
C ARG A 44 -6.50 10.09 11.09
N ASN A 45 -5.49 9.25 10.84
CA ASN A 45 -5.17 8.11 11.71
C ASN A 45 -3.93 8.33 12.56
N LYS A 46 -3.14 9.38 12.30
CA LYS A 46 -1.85 9.64 12.95
C LYS A 46 -0.85 8.48 12.78
N VAL A 47 -0.96 7.77 11.67
CA VAL A 47 -0.10 6.64 11.32
C VAL A 47 0.93 7.09 10.28
N ILE A 48 2.21 6.85 10.58
CA ILE A 48 3.31 6.99 9.62
C ILE A 48 3.50 5.65 8.94
N THR A 49 3.58 5.66 7.61
CA THR A 49 3.78 4.46 6.80
C THR A 49 4.72 4.77 5.63
N GLU A 50 5.36 3.73 5.08
CA GLU A 50 6.08 3.81 3.82
C GLU A 50 5.14 3.55 2.62
N GLY A 51 5.61 3.76 1.39
CA GLY A 51 4.78 3.58 0.19
C GLY A 51 4.16 2.18 0.07
N ALA A 52 4.94 1.13 0.34
CA ALA A 52 4.45 -0.25 0.33
C ALA A 52 3.41 -0.51 1.44
N GLY A 53 3.62 0.07 2.64
CA GLY A 53 2.69 -0.05 3.77
C GLY A 53 1.35 0.65 3.55
N ALA A 54 1.29 1.64 2.66
CA ALA A 54 0.07 2.36 2.30
C ALA A 54 -0.77 1.68 1.22
N LEU A 55 -0.27 0.65 0.52
CA LEU A 55 -0.89 0.11 -0.70
C LEU A 55 -2.35 -0.33 -0.50
N ALA A 56 -2.64 -1.06 0.58
CA ALA A 56 -3.99 -1.54 0.86
C ALA A 56 -4.96 -0.38 1.09
N SER A 57 -4.52 0.66 1.81
CA SER A 57 -5.33 1.86 2.06
C SER A 57 -5.51 2.70 0.80
N ALA A 58 -4.47 2.79 -0.04
CA ALA A 58 -4.56 3.45 -1.35
C ALA A 58 -5.61 2.78 -2.23
N ALA A 59 -5.68 1.44 -2.24
CA ALA A 59 -6.69 0.72 -3.00
C ALA A 59 -8.11 1.05 -2.52
N LEU A 60 -8.33 1.11 -1.19
CA LEU A 60 -9.63 1.48 -0.62
C LEU A 60 -10.03 2.92 -0.95
N LEU A 61 -9.08 3.87 -0.86
CA LEU A 61 -9.33 5.29 -1.11
C LEU A 61 -9.46 5.64 -2.60
N SER A 62 -8.91 4.81 -3.49
CA SER A 62 -8.95 5.02 -4.95
C SER A 62 -10.37 4.96 -5.56
N GLY A 63 -11.35 4.44 -4.82
CA GLY A 63 -12.71 4.21 -5.32
C GLY A 63 -12.85 3.03 -6.29
N LYS A 64 -11.77 2.30 -6.58
CA LYS A 64 -11.76 1.13 -7.49
C LYS A 64 -12.40 -0.12 -6.86
N LEU A 65 -12.56 -0.15 -5.54
CA LEU A 65 -13.07 -1.29 -4.78
C LEU A 65 -14.55 -1.17 -4.36
N LYS A 66 -15.31 -0.19 -4.88
CA LYS A 66 -16.67 0.12 -4.39
C LYS A 66 -17.58 -1.11 -4.31
N HIS A 67 -17.61 -1.95 -5.35
CA HIS A 67 -18.42 -3.16 -5.38
C HIS A 67 -18.02 -4.22 -4.34
N TYR A 68 -16.77 -4.22 -3.89
CA TYR A 68 -16.31 -5.09 -2.81
C TYR A 68 -16.68 -4.57 -1.43
N VAL A 69 -16.63 -3.26 -1.21
CA VAL A 69 -16.60 -2.66 0.15
C VAL A 69 -17.89 -1.95 0.58
N GLU A 70 -18.78 -1.60 -0.36
CA GLU A 70 -20.00 -0.86 -0.04
C GLU A 70 -20.91 -1.63 0.93
N GLY A 71 -21.31 -0.96 2.02
CA GLY A 71 -22.13 -1.56 3.07
C GLY A 71 -21.43 -2.62 3.94
N LYS A 72 -20.12 -2.85 3.76
CA LYS A 72 -19.37 -3.87 4.49
C LYS A 72 -18.35 -3.26 5.46
N LYS A 73 -18.11 -3.96 6.57
CA LYS A 73 -16.99 -3.67 7.46
C LYS A 73 -15.71 -4.15 6.78
N THR A 74 -14.82 -3.21 6.46
CA THR A 74 -13.61 -3.46 5.67
C THR A 74 -12.37 -3.15 6.50
N VAL A 75 -11.30 -3.93 6.33
CA VAL A 75 -10.02 -3.76 7.01
C VAL A 75 -8.93 -3.53 5.98
N SER A 76 -8.07 -2.56 6.25
CA SER A 76 -6.81 -2.33 5.53
C SER A 76 -5.64 -2.74 6.41
N ILE A 77 -4.64 -3.41 5.84
CA ILE A 77 -3.40 -3.74 6.55
C ILE A 77 -2.36 -2.68 6.22
N ILE A 78 -1.85 -2.01 7.26
CA ILE A 78 -0.66 -1.14 7.15
C ILE A 78 0.56 -1.99 7.50
N SER A 79 1.33 -2.40 6.48
CA SER A 79 2.36 -3.43 6.67
C SER A 79 3.71 -2.92 7.14
N GLY A 80 4.00 -1.62 7.00
CA GLY A 80 5.32 -1.08 7.28
C GLY A 80 5.35 0.44 7.41
N GLY A 81 6.39 0.95 8.07
CA GLY A 81 6.58 2.38 8.38
C GLY A 81 8.04 2.78 8.52
N ASN A 82 8.94 2.07 7.84
CA ASN A 82 10.36 2.37 7.85
C ASN A 82 10.69 3.52 6.88
N ILE A 83 10.27 4.72 7.26
CA ILE A 83 10.42 5.94 6.47
C ILE A 83 10.95 7.07 7.36
N ASP A 84 11.84 7.89 6.82
CA ASP A 84 12.40 9.05 7.51
C ASP A 84 11.50 10.29 7.39
N LEU A 85 11.64 11.21 8.34
CA LEU A 85 10.81 12.42 8.39
C LEU A 85 11.05 13.37 7.20
N THR A 86 12.25 13.37 6.61
CA THR A 86 12.55 14.21 5.44
C THR A 86 11.73 13.74 4.25
N ARG A 87 11.66 12.43 4.02
CA ARG A 87 10.83 11.85 2.95
C ARG A 87 9.34 12.11 3.16
N ILE A 88 8.87 12.08 4.41
CA ILE A 88 7.48 12.42 4.73
C ILE A 88 7.20 13.88 4.40
N ALA A 89 8.11 14.80 4.76
CA ALA A 89 7.96 16.22 4.46
C ALA A 89 7.87 16.47 2.94
N GLU A 90 8.74 15.85 2.15
CA GLU A 90 8.69 15.90 0.67
C GLU A 90 7.33 15.44 0.13
N ILE A 91 6.81 14.32 0.64
CA ILE A 91 5.53 13.75 0.22
C ILE A 91 4.36 14.70 0.52
N ILE A 92 4.36 15.31 1.70
CA ILE A 92 3.34 16.28 2.10
C ILE A 92 3.41 17.53 1.21
N GLU A 93 4.61 18.04 0.95
CA GLU A 93 4.82 19.20 0.09
C GLU A 93 4.34 18.94 -1.35
N GLN A 94 4.72 17.80 -1.93
CA GLN A 94 4.26 17.39 -3.26
C GLN A 94 2.75 17.22 -3.34
N ASN A 95 2.12 16.70 -2.28
CA ASN A 95 0.67 16.55 -2.21
C ASN A 95 -0.02 17.92 -2.22
N ASN A 96 0.45 18.87 -1.41
CA ASN A 96 -0.09 20.23 -1.36
C ASN A 96 0.02 20.93 -2.73
N ILE A 97 1.18 20.88 -3.39
CA ILE A 97 1.37 21.53 -4.70
C ILE A 97 0.37 20.99 -5.74
N ARG A 98 0.12 19.69 -5.75
CA ARG A 98 -0.81 19.05 -6.69
C ARG A 98 -2.27 19.37 -6.36
N GLN A 99 -2.64 19.53 -5.09
CA GLN A 99 -4.00 19.95 -4.72
C GLN A 99 -4.35 21.37 -5.22
N PHE A 100 -3.36 22.26 -5.35
CA PHE A 100 -3.57 23.61 -5.91
C PHE A 100 -3.47 23.69 -7.44
N SER A 101 -3.13 22.58 -8.11
CA SER A 101 -2.98 22.49 -9.57
C SER A 101 -4.18 21.83 -10.28
N LEU A 102 -5.26 21.58 -9.53
CA LEU A 102 -6.57 21.09 -9.98
C LEU A 102 -7.63 22.15 -9.71
#